data_AF-A0A960E5C6-F1
#
_entry.id   AF-A0A960E5C6-F1
#
_cell.length_a   1.000
_cell.length_b   1.000
_cell.length_c   1.000
_cell.angle_alpha   90.00
_cell.angle_beta   90.00
_cell.angle_gamma   90.00
#
_symmetry.space_group_name_H-M   'P 1'
#
loop_
_entity.id
_entity.type
_entity.pdbx_description
1 polymer ?
#
loop_
_entity_poly.entity_id
_entity_poly.type
_entity_poly.pdbx_seq_one_letter_code
_entity_poly.pdbx_strand_id
1 'polypeptide(L)'
;MPTASEFRTIAATLDACRDEVVGLATALHSLPTDGALTGPVRTAVDATVGVTLANLRAVDADLAERAAEARHRAAICDAYSDAYRRFLRSDDTDRVPPRRPAAWVRYG
;
A
#
# COMPACT_ATOMS: atom_id res chain seq x y z
N MET A 1 16.96 -2.42 7.18
CA MET A 1 16.38 -1.08 6.96
C MET A 1 16.19 -0.94 5.46
N PRO A 2 14.96 -0.71 4.96
CA PRO A 2 14.63 -0.90 3.55
C PRO A 2 15.22 0.18 2.62
N THR A 3 15.56 -0.23 1.40
CA THR A 3 15.98 0.55 0.24
C THR A 3 14.78 1.08 -0.55
N ALA A 4 15.02 1.99 -1.51
CA ALA A 4 13.95 2.47 -2.40
C ALA A 4 13.29 1.32 -3.19
N SER A 5 14.08 0.34 -3.62
CA SER A 5 13.56 -0.85 -4.32
C SER A 5 12.65 -1.69 -3.42
N GLU A 6 13.05 -1.92 -2.17
CA GLU A 6 12.21 -2.66 -1.21
C GLU A 6 10.90 -1.92 -0.92
N PHE A 7 10.92 -0.58 -0.79
CA PHE A 7 9.69 0.20 -0.64
C PHE A 7 8.78 0.14 -1.88
N ARG A 8 9.35 0.11 -3.10
CA ARG A 8 8.56 -0.12 -4.32
C ARG A 8 7.94 -1.52 -4.36
N THR A 9 8.69 -2.54 -3.94
CA THR A 9 8.17 -3.91 -3.81
C THR A 9 7.02 -3.96 -2.80
N ILE A 10 7.19 -3.34 -1.63
CA ILE A 10 6.13 -3.24 -0.61
C ILE A 10 4.88 -2.57 -1.20
N ALA A 11 5.03 -1.44 -1.89
CA ALA A 11 3.90 -0.76 -2.52
C ALA A 11 3.18 -1.66 -3.54
N ALA A 12 3.93 -2.37 -4.40
CA ALA A 12 3.37 -3.28 -5.38
C ALA A 12 2.65 -4.48 -4.74
N THR A 13 3.19 -5.03 -3.64
CA THR A 13 2.51 -6.09 -2.88
C THR A 13 1.21 -5.57 -2.25
N LEU A 14 1.21 -4.36 -1.69
CA LEU A 14 0.01 -3.75 -1.12
C LEU A 14 -1.06 -3.49 -2.19
N ASP A 15 -0.67 -3.04 -3.39
CA ASP A 15 -1.59 -2.88 -4.52
C ASP A 15 -2.16 -4.23 -4.97
N ALA A 16 -1.34 -5.28 -5.04
CA ALA A 16 -1.83 -6.62 -5.39
C ALA A 16 -2.84 -7.16 -4.37
N CYS A 17 -2.56 -7.01 -3.07
CA CYS A 17 -3.51 -7.36 -2.01
C CYS A 17 -4.80 -6.55 -2.12
N ARG A 18 -4.70 -5.27 -2.51
CA ARG A 18 -5.85 -4.41 -2.72
C ARG A 18 -6.74 -4.91 -3.87
N ASP A 19 -6.14 -5.29 -4.98
CA ASP A 19 -6.86 -5.87 -6.13
C ASP A 19 -7.60 -7.16 -5.74
N GLU A 20 -6.98 -8.02 -4.90
CA GLU A 20 -7.64 -9.20 -4.35
C GLU A 20 -8.85 -8.83 -3.47
N VAL A 21 -8.71 -7.83 -2.58
CA VAL A 21 -9.79 -7.36 -1.70
C VAL A 21 -10.97 -6.80 -2.51
N VAL A 22 -10.68 -6.02 -3.56
CA VAL A 22 -11.71 -5.49 -4.48
C VAL A 22 -12.39 -6.63 -5.24
N GLY A 23 -11.63 -7.64 -5.68
CA GLY A 23 -12.15 -8.86 -6.29
C GLY A 23 -13.11 -9.60 -5.36
N LEU A 24 -12.73 -9.78 -4.08
CA LEU A 24 -13.58 -10.41 -3.07
C LEU A 24 -14.87 -9.61 -2.81
N ALA A 25 -14.77 -8.27 -2.70
CA ALA A 25 -15.94 -7.43 -2.52
C ALA A 25 -16.91 -7.54 -3.71
N THR A 26 -16.38 -7.61 -4.93
CA THR A 26 -17.16 -7.78 -6.16
C THR A 26 -17.83 -9.15 -6.20
N ALA A 27 -17.10 -10.22 -5.86
CA ALA A 27 -17.63 -11.57 -5.78
C ALA A 27 -18.73 -11.69 -4.73
N LEU A 28 -18.52 -11.12 -3.54
CA LEU A 28 -19.49 -11.12 -2.45
C LEU A 28 -20.78 -10.36 -2.84
N HIS A 29 -20.63 -9.23 -3.53
CA HIS A 29 -21.77 -8.46 -4.03
C HIS A 29 -22.55 -9.19 -5.13
N SER A 30 -21.87 -10.03 -5.91
CA SER A 30 -22.45 -10.80 -7.01
C SER A 30 -23.01 -12.16 -6.58
N LEU A 31 -22.93 -12.51 -5.29
CA LEU A 31 -23.46 -13.78 -4.81
C LEU A 31 -24.97 -13.85 -5.06
N PRO A 32 -25.45 -14.94 -5.69
CA PRO A 32 -26.87 -15.14 -5.89
C PRO A 32 -27.54 -15.33 -4.53
N THR A 33 -28.29 -14.33 -4.09
CA THR A 33 -29.13 -14.38 -2.89
C THR A 33 -30.57 -14.80 -3.21
N ASP A 34 -30.80 -15.30 -4.43
CA ASP A 34 -32.13 -15.54 -4.96
C ASP A 34 -32.84 -16.74 -4.31
N GLY A 35 -34.01 -16.44 -3.74
CA GLY A 35 -35.15 -17.34 -3.60
C GLY A 35 -35.10 -18.39 -2.49
N ALA A 36 -33.93 -18.84 -2.03
CA ALA A 36 -33.83 -19.94 -1.07
C ALA A 36 -34.03 -19.50 0.40
N LEU A 37 -33.66 -18.26 0.73
CA LEU A 37 -33.73 -17.73 2.10
C LEU A 37 -34.90 -16.76 2.23
N THR A 38 -35.70 -16.93 3.28
CA THR A 38 -36.84 -16.08 3.60
C THR A 38 -36.86 -15.68 5.07
N GLY A 39 -37.57 -14.60 5.39
CA GLY A 39 -37.79 -14.16 6.76
C GLY A 39 -36.48 -13.75 7.49
N PRO A 40 -36.38 -13.97 8.81
CA PRO A 40 -35.26 -13.51 9.63
C PRO A 40 -33.88 -14.00 9.17
N VAL A 41 -33.82 -15.19 8.56
CA VAL A 41 -32.55 -15.77 8.07
C VAL A 41 -31.99 -14.95 6.92
N ARG A 42 -32.85 -14.49 6.00
CA ARG A 42 -32.42 -13.61 4.91
C ARG A 42 -31.87 -12.29 5.45
N THR A 43 -32.58 -11.66 6.40
CA THR A 43 -32.13 -10.42 7.03
C THR A 43 -30.77 -10.56 7.72
N ALA A 44 -30.53 -11.69 8.42
CA ALA A 44 -29.25 -11.95 9.05
C ALA A 44 -28.10 -12.12 8.03
N VAL A 45 -28.38 -12.79 6.91
CA VAL A 45 -27.41 -12.94 5.80
C VAL A 45 -27.11 -11.59 5.16
N ASP A 46 -28.14 -10.81 4.81
CA ASP A 46 -27.97 -9.48 4.21
C ASP A 46 -27.16 -8.54 5.13
N ALA A 47 -27.44 -8.57 6.43
CA ALA A 47 -26.67 -7.82 7.43
C ALA A 47 -25.21 -8.27 7.49
N THR A 48 -24.96 -9.58 7.48
CA THR A 48 -23.59 -10.13 7.51
C THR A 48 -22.82 -9.74 6.24
N VAL A 49 -23.45 -9.85 5.07
CA VAL A 49 -22.87 -9.41 3.79
C VAL A 49 -22.56 -7.91 3.84
N GLY A 50 -23.48 -7.09 4.35
CA GLY A 50 -23.29 -5.67 4.52
C GLY A 50 -22.09 -5.31 5.41
N VAL A 51 -21.96 -5.97 6.57
CA VAL A 51 -20.83 -5.79 7.49
C VAL A 51 -19.52 -6.23 6.83
N THR A 52 -19.50 -7.37 6.15
CA THR A 52 -18.30 -7.85 5.45
C THR A 52 -17.88 -6.88 4.34
N LEU A 53 -18.82 -6.35 3.54
CA LEU A 53 -18.52 -5.35 2.53
C LEU A 53 -17.97 -4.05 3.14
N ALA A 54 -18.50 -3.61 4.29
CA ALA A 54 -17.97 -2.46 5.00
C ALA A 54 -16.53 -2.69 5.48
N ASN A 55 -16.24 -3.87 6.02
CA ASN A 55 -14.89 -4.25 6.45
C ASN A 55 -13.92 -4.31 5.26
N LEU A 56 -14.32 -4.90 4.14
CA LEU A 56 -13.50 -4.95 2.92
C LEU A 56 -13.16 -3.55 2.40
N ARG A 57 -14.10 -2.60 2.45
CA ARG A 57 -13.84 -1.18 2.09
C ARG A 57 -12.86 -0.51 3.05
N ALA A 58 -12.94 -0.80 4.34
CA ALA A 58 -11.99 -0.27 5.33
C ALA A 58 -10.57 -0.81 5.07
N VAL A 59 -10.45 -2.11 4.75
CA VAL A 59 -9.18 -2.74 4.38
C VAL A 59 -8.63 -2.16 3.07
N ASP A 60 -9.48 -1.95 2.05
CA ASP A 60 -9.08 -1.28 0.79
C ASP A 60 -8.44 0.10 1.05
N ALA A 61 -9.06 0.90 1.92
CA ALA A 61 -8.56 2.22 2.29
C ALA A 61 -7.21 2.16 3.04
N ASP A 62 -7.06 1.27 4.02
CA ASP A 62 -5.80 1.12 4.76
C ASP A 62 -4.68 0.63 3.83
N LEU A 63 -4.94 -0.36 2.97
CA LEU A 63 -3.96 -0.82 1.97
C LEU A 63 -3.54 0.30 1.02
N ALA A 64 -4.49 1.11 0.55
CA ALA A 64 -4.20 2.26 -0.32
C ALA A 64 -3.33 3.31 0.39
N GLU A 65 -3.62 3.63 1.65
CA GLU A 65 -2.82 4.55 2.46
C GLU A 65 -1.39 4.02 2.65
N ARG A 66 -1.25 2.75 3.02
CA ARG A 66 0.05 2.10 3.21
C ARG A 66 0.87 2.02 1.93
N ALA A 67 0.22 1.77 0.79
CA ALA A 67 0.88 1.77 -0.51
C ALA A 67 1.38 3.18 -0.87
N ALA A 68 0.58 4.22 -0.61
CA ALA A 68 0.99 5.60 -0.81
C ALA A 68 2.18 5.99 0.09
N GLU A 69 2.15 5.59 1.37
CA GLU A 69 3.27 5.77 2.30
C GLU A 69 4.54 5.08 1.80
N ALA A 70 4.44 3.83 1.35
CA ALA A 70 5.58 3.09 0.80
C ALA A 70 6.17 3.78 -0.44
N ARG A 71 5.34 4.25 -1.38
CA ARG A 71 5.81 5.03 -2.55
C ARG A 71 6.49 6.33 -2.13
N HIS A 72 5.95 7.03 -1.14
CA HIS A 72 6.56 8.25 -0.61
C HIS A 72 7.95 7.97 -0.01
N ARG A 73 8.09 6.90 0.77
CA ARG A 73 9.37 6.47 1.34
C ARG A 73 10.38 6.06 0.26
N ALA A 74 9.92 5.40 -0.81
CA ALA A 74 10.77 5.09 -1.97
C ALA A 74 11.32 6.37 -2.62
N ALA A 75 10.48 7.38 -2.83
CA ALA A 75 10.89 8.66 -3.41
C ALA A 75 11.93 9.40 -2.55
N ILE A 76 11.81 9.35 -1.22
CA ILE A 76 12.81 9.91 -0.30
C ILE A 76 14.16 9.17 -0.46
N CYS A 77 14.13 7.84 -0.51
CA CYS A 77 15.35 7.04 -0.69
C CYS A 77 16.01 7.29 -2.06
N ASP A 78 15.22 7.42 -3.14
CA ASP A 78 15.73 7.75 -4.48
C ASP A 78 16.38 9.15 -4.49
N ALA A 79 15.70 10.15 -3.94
CA ALA A 79 16.21 11.52 -3.86
C ALA A 79 17.51 11.61 -3.05
N TYR A 80 17.59 10.90 -1.92
CA TYR A 80 18.82 10.81 -1.13
C TYR A 80 19.93 10.11 -1.92
N SER A 81 19.61 9.02 -2.62
CA SER A 81 20.59 8.26 -3.40
C SER A 81 21.14 9.08 -4.56
N ASP A 82 20.30 9.86 -5.24
CA ASP A 82 20.73 10.76 -6.31
C ASP A 82 21.57 11.93 -5.81
N ALA A 83 21.19 12.54 -4.68
CA ALA A 83 22.00 13.56 -4.03
C ALA A 83 23.39 13.01 -3.65
N TYR A 84 23.43 11.79 -3.11
CA TYR A 84 24.67 11.13 -2.73
C TYR A 84 25.52 10.76 -3.95
N ARG A 85 24.92 10.26 -5.04
CA ARG A 85 25.63 10.01 -6.31
C ARG A 85 26.24 11.27 -6.89
N ARG A 86 25.52 12.40 -6.85
CA ARG A 86 26.04 13.70 -7.31
C ARG A 86 27.20 14.17 -6.45
N PHE A 87 27.13 13.95 -5.13
CA PHE A 87 28.23 14.23 -4.22
C PHE A 87 29.47 13.40 -4.57
N LEU A 88 29.32 12.09 -4.78
CA LEU A 88 30.44 11.19 -5.14
C LEU A 88 31.09 11.52 -6.49
N ARG A 89 30.34 12.09 -7.43
CA ARG A 89 30.84 12.50 -8.76
C ARG A 89 31.42 13.92 -8.77
N SER A 90 31.32 14.65 -7.66
CA SER A 90 31.79 16.01 -7.54
C SER A 90 33.29 15.99 -7.26
N ASP A 91 34.11 16.62 -8.10
CA ASP A 91 35.55 16.80 -7.83
C ASP A 91 35.83 17.83 -6.72
N ASP A 92 34.78 18.47 -6.23
CA ASP A 92 34.81 19.44 -5.14
C ASP A 92 35.05 18.75 -3.78
N THR A 93 36.31 18.78 -3.33
CA THR A 93 36.78 18.13 -2.10
C THR A 93 36.24 18.76 -0.82
N ASP A 94 35.75 20.00 -0.89
CA ASP A 94 35.22 20.74 0.27
C ASP A 94 33.71 20.55 0.45
N ARG A 95 33.07 19.79 -0.43
CA ARG A 95 31.64 19.58 -0.41
C ARG A 95 31.24 18.69 0.76
N VAL A 96 30.17 19.05 1.45
CA VAL A 96 29.64 18.25 2.58
C VAL A 96 28.71 17.17 2.03
N PRO A 97 28.81 15.91 2.50
CA PRO A 97 27.90 14.85 2.08
C PRO A 97 26.45 15.20 2.45
N PRO A 98 25.47 14.86 1.60
CA PRO A 98 24.08 15.12 1.90
C PRO A 98 23.65 14.40 3.18
N ARG A 99 22.93 15.12 4.05
CA ARG A 99 22.43 14.56 5.30
C ARG A 99 21.29 13.59 5.04
N ARG A 100 21.26 12.49 5.78
CA ARG A 100 20.14 11.54 5.73
C ARG A 100 18.89 12.22 6.29
N PRO A 101 17.76 12.21 5.56
CA PRO A 101 16.54 12.85 6.02
C PRO A 101 15.86 12.11 7.17
N ALA A 102 16.13 10.81 7.33
CA ALA A 102 15.70 10.03 8.49
C ALA A 102 16.63 8.84 8.73
N ALA A 103 16.60 8.27 9.95
CA ALA A 103 17.44 7.14 10.34
C ALA A 103 17.19 5.86 9.51
N TRP A 104 15.98 5.71 8.97
CA TRP A 104 15.59 4.57 8.14
C TRP A 104 16.01 4.72 6.67
N VAL A 105 16.39 5.92 6.22
CA VAL A 105 16.77 6.19 4.83
C VAL A 105 18.15 5.64 4.55
N ARG A 106 18.27 4.85 3.48
CA ARG A 106 19.51 4.19 3.06
C ARG A 106 19.81 4.57 1.62
N TYR A 107 21.10 4.59 1.30
CA TYR A 107 21.57 4.56 -0.07
C TYR A 107 21.30 3.15 -0.63
N GLY A 108 20.65 3.06 -1.80
CA GLY A 108 20.31 1.81 -2.47
C GLY A 108 20.33 1.98 -3.98
#